data_AF-A0AAX3N9U9-F1
#
_entry.id   AF-A0AAX3N9U9-F1
#
_cell.length_a   1.000
_cell.length_b   1.000
_cell.length_c   1.000
_cell.angle_alpha   90.00
_cell.angle_beta   90.00
_cell.angle_gamma   90.00
#
_symmetry.space_group_name_H-M   'P 1'
#
loop_
_entity.id
_entity.type
_entity.pdbx_description
1 polymer ?
#
loop_
_entity_poly.entity_id
_entity_poly.type
_entity_poly.pdbx_seq_one_letter_code
_entity_poly.pdbx_strand_id
1 'polypeptide(L)'
;MCKTNSFKNKINFCFFFKNKQYFYKKYMKIFVSKKCKLKTNDIIITKNIFFLNKKIAIFKIEKILNIKERSIKFKRRKRYKKIFGYKKKYIIINLIYVK
;
A
#
# COMPACT_ATOMS: atom_id res chain seq x y z
N MET A 1 -0.01 13.23 41.97
CA MET A 1 -1.06 12.92 40.97
C MET A 1 -0.84 13.83 39.78
N CYS A 2 -0.49 13.26 38.62
CA CYS A 2 -0.54 13.89 37.29
C CYS A 2 -0.59 12.75 36.25
N LYS A 3 -1.79 12.41 35.75
CA LYS A 3 -1.94 11.56 34.55
C LYS A 3 -2.09 12.48 33.36
N THR A 4 -1.06 12.60 32.52
CA THR A 4 -1.19 13.24 31.21
C THR A 4 -1.85 12.25 30.26
N ASN A 5 -3.18 12.32 30.16
CA ASN A 5 -3.93 11.63 29.11
C ASN A 5 -3.64 12.30 27.75
N SER A 6 -2.48 11.95 27.19
CA SER A 6 -2.13 12.19 25.80
C SER A 6 -3.03 11.31 24.93
N PHE A 7 -4.24 11.81 24.62
CA PHE A 7 -5.10 11.26 23.57
C PHE A 7 -4.43 11.51 22.21
N LYS A 8 -3.37 10.75 21.90
CA LYS A 8 -2.92 10.60 20.52
C LYS A 8 -4.03 9.86 19.78
N ASN A 9 -4.87 10.59 19.04
CA ASN A 9 -5.79 10.01 18.06
C ASN A 9 -4.98 9.17 17.05
N LYS A 10 -4.84 7.88 17.33
CA LYS A 10 -4.20 6.90 16.46
C LYS A 10 -5.21 6.58 15.36
N ILE A 11 -5.15 7.32 14.25
CA ILE A 11 -5.92 6.99 13.04
C ILE A 11 -5.29 5.74 12.44
N ASN A 12 -5.89 4.60 12.74
CA ASN A 12 -5.57 3.30 12.16
C ASN A 12 -6.85 2.76 11.50
N PHE A 13 -6.77 2.34 10.25
CA PHE A 13 -7.91 1.75 9.56
C PHE A 13 -7.47 0.77 8.48
N CYS A 14 -8.36 -0.12 8.08
CA CYS A 14 -8.15 -0.98 6.91
C CYS A 14 -8.92 -0.45 5.72
N PHE A 15 -8.40 -0.61 4.50
CA PHE A 15 -9.15 -0.35 3.28
C PHE A 15 -8.87 -1.39 2.21
N PHE A 16 -9.84 -1.62 1.33
CA PHE A 16 -9.64 -2.44 0.12
C PHE A 16 -9.21 -1.59 -1.07
N PHE A 17 -8.19 -2.06 -1.78
CA PHE A 17 -7.81 -1.55 -3.09
C PHE A 17 -7.47 -2.70 -4.02
N LYS A 18 -8.16 -2.80 -5.16
CA LYS A 18 -7.97 -3.85 -6.19
C LYS A 18 -7.85 -5.26 -5.60
N ASN A 19 -8.85 -5.64 -4.80
CA ASN A 19 -9.00 -6.95 -4.18
C ASN A 19 -7.89 -7.30 -3.17
N LYS A 20 -7.15 -6.30 -2.68
CA LYS A 20 -6.20 -6.45 -1.59
C LYS A 20 -6.59 -5.55 -0.44
N GLN A 21 -6.51 -6.08 0.77
CA GLN A 21 -6.68 -5.31 1.99
C GLN A 21 -5.35 -4.67 2.38
N TYR A 22 -5.40 -3.41 2.75
CA TYR A 22 -4.25 -2.63 3.23
C TYR A 22 -4.56 -2.06 4.60
N PHE A 23 -3.59 -2.14 5.50
CA PHE A 23 -3.65 -1.49 6.80
C PHE A 23 -2.98 -0.12 6.73
N TYR A 24 -3.69 0.92 7.13
CA TYR A 24 -3.15 2.26 7.29
C TYR A 24 -2.85 2.53 8.76
N LYS A 25 -1.65 3.02 9.02
CA LYS A 25 -1.20 3.58 10.30
C LYS A 25 -0.62 4.96 10.04
N LYS A 26 -0.89 5.91 10.93
CA LYS A 26 -0.32 7.27 10.84
C LYS A 26 1.21 7.20 10.61
N TYR A 27 1.70 7.96 9.63
CA TYR A 27 3.11 8.01 9.16
C TYR A 27 3.62 6.79 8.38
N MET A 28 2.77 5.82 8.06
CA MET A 28 3.18 4.66 7.25
C MET A 28 3.03 4.95 5.76
N LYS A 29 4.10 4.71 4.99
CA LYS A 29 4.02 4.71 3.52
C LYS A 29 3.40 3.40 3.04
N ILE A 30 2.34 3.49 2.24
CA ILE A 30 1.68 2.31 1.69
C ILE A 30 2.15 2.08 0.26
N PHE A 31 2.69 0.88 0.02
CA PHE A 31 3.11 0.43 -1.30
C PHE A 31 2.02 -0.42 -1.94
N VAL A 32 1.50 0.05 -3.06
CA VAL A 32 0.45 -0.63 -3.81
C VAL A 32 0.98 -1.06 -5.17
N SER A 33 0.70 -2.28 -5.60
CA SER A 33 1.10 -2.74 -6.92
C SER A 33 0.33 -1.99 -8.01
N LYS A 34 1.06 -1.36 -8.93
CA LYS A 34 0.47 -0.58 -10.02
C LYS A 34 0.08 -1.49 -11.17
N LYS A 35 -1.21 -1.84 -11.26
CA LYS A 35 -1.78 -2.53 -12.43
C LYS A 35 -2.42 -1.60 -13.47
N CYS A 36 -2.65 -0.32 -13.17
CA CYS A 36 -3.36 0.63 -14.05
C CYS A 36 -2.51 1.87 -14.41
N LYS A 37 -2.96 2.62 -15.42
CA LYS A 37 -2.36 3.88 -15.93
C LYS A 37 -2.54 5.06 -14.96
N LEU A 38 -2.11 4.93 -13.71
CA LEU A 38 -2.09 6.03 -12.73
C LEU A 38 -0.83 6.88 -12.91
N LYS A 39 -0.88 8.19 -12.71
CA LYS A 39 0.26 9.11 -12.70
C LYS A 39 0.56 9.57 -11.27
N THR A 40 1.73 10.18 -11.06
CA THR A 40 2.02 10.90 -9.82
C THR A 40 1.03 12.04 -9.65
N ASN A 41 0.69 12.36 -8.41
CA ASN A 41 -0.32 13.36 -8.02
C ASN A 41 -1.79 13.00 -8.28
N ASP A 42 -2.09 11.85 -8.91
CA ASP A 42 -3.48 11.39 -9.03
C ASP A 42 -4.10 11.14 -7.64
N ILE A 43 -5.42 11.33 -7.57
CA ILE A 43 -6.21 11.12 -6.36
C ILE A 43 -6.93 9.78 -6.44
N ILE A 44 -6.86 9.01 -5.36
CA ILE A 44 -7.56 7.74 -5.19
C ILE A 44 -8.59 7.90 -4.08
N ILE A 45 -9.85 7.64 -4.39
CA ILE A 45 -10.95 7.68 -3.43
C ILE A 45 -11.39 6.24 -3.17
N THR A 46 -11.42 5.83 -1.90
CA THR A 46 -11.87 4.50 -1.48
C THR A 46 -13.06 4.63 -0.52
N LYS A 47 -14.13 3.87 -0.78
CA LYS A 47 -15.31 3.77 0.09
C LYS A 47 -15.31 2.52 0.99
N ASN A 48 -14.42 1.56 0.70
CA ASN A 48 -14.38 0.27 1.37
C ASN A 48 -13.38 0.31 2.53
N ILE A 49 -13.78 0.96 3.63
CA ILE A 49 -12.96 1.19 4.83
C ILE A 49 -13.56 0.42 6.00
N PHE A 50 -12.70 -0.09 6.87
CA PHE A 50 -13.05 -0.83 8.08
C PHE A 50 -12.31 -0.25 9.29
N PHE A 51 -12.86 -0.51 10.48
CA PHE A 51 -12.30 -0.09 11.78
C PHE A 51 -12.29 1.42 12.02
N LEU A 52 -13.10 2.17 11.26
CA LEU A 52 -13.28 3.61 11.42
C LEU A 52 -14.75 3.95 11.18
N ASN A 53 -15.34 4.85 11.97
CA ASN A 53 -16.73 5.32 11.78
C ASN A 53 -16.94 6.13 10.49
N LYS A 54 -15.89 6.25 9.68
CA LYS A 54 -15.78 7.04 8.47
C LYS A 54 -15.98 6.17 7.25
N LYS A 55 -16.59 6.71 6.19
CA LYS A 55 -17.00 5.96 5.01
C LYS A 55 -16.09 6.19 3.81
N ILE A 56 -15.24 7.22 3.82
CA ILE A 56 -14.44 7.63 2.67
C ILE A 56 -13.01 8.00 3.09
N ALA A 57 -12.03 7.50 2.34
CA ALA A 57 -10.63 7.86 2.47
C ALA A 57 -10.09 8.29 1.11
N ILE A 58 -9.40 9.42 1.13
CA ILE A 58 -8.83 10.06 -0.04
C ILE A 58 -7.31 10.01 0.08
N PHE A 59 -6.68 9.39 -0.91
CA PHE A 59 -5.24 9.24 -1.00
C PHE A 59 -4.70 9.99 -2.22
N LYS A 60 -3.48 10.50 -2.12
CA LYS A 60 -2.70 11.04 -3.23
C LYS A 60 -1.56 10.09 -3.58
N ILE A 61 -1.30 9.91 -4.86
CA ILE A 61 -0.11 9.18 -5.32
C ILE A 61 1.10 10.10 -5.20
N GLU A 62 1.99 9.79 -4.27
CA GLU A 62 3.21 10.56 -4.05
C GLU A 62 4.28 10.19 -5.08
N LYS A 63 4.53 8.89 -5.28
CA LYS A 63 5.63 8.42 -6.11
C LYS A 63 5.30 7.10 -6.80
N ILE A 64 5.87 6.90 -8.00
CA ILE A 64 5.84 5.62 -8.70
C ILE A 64 7.25 5.03 -8.68
N LEU A 65 7.37 3.77 -8.30
CA LEU A 65 8.62 3.02 -8.27
C LEU A 65 8.60 1.88 -9.28
N ASN A 66 9.69 1.74 -10.03
CA ASN A 66 9.93 0.59 -10.90
C ASN A 66 11.02 -0.27 -10.28
N ILE A 67 10.65 -1.41 -9.71
CA ILE A 67 11.58 -2.33 -9.03
C ILE A 67 11.91 -3.48 -9.98
N LYS A 68 13.20 -3.80 -10.13
CA LYS A 68 13.65 -5.01 -10.81
C LYS A 68 13.58 -6.16 -9.82
N GLU A 69 12.76 -7.17 -10.10
CA GLU A 69 12.67 -8.40 -9.32
C GLU A 69 13.28 -9.56 -10.12
N ARG A 70 13.80 -10.56 -9.41
CA ARG A 70 14.31 -11.80 -10.00
C ARG A 70 13.64 -12.98 -9.32
N SER A 71 13.23 -13.97 -10.10
CA SER A 71 12.77 -15.25 -9.59
C SER A 71 13.65 -16.38 -10.10
N ILE A 72 13.84 -17.40 -9.28
CA ILE A 72 14.68 -18.56 -9.59
C ILE A 72 13.81 -19.80 -9.48
N LYS A 73 13.68 -20.56 -10.57
CA LYS A 73 13.11 -21.91 -10.56
C LYS A 73 14.26 -22.91 -10.55
N PHE A 74 14.37 -23.70 -9.49
CA PHE A 74 15.46 -24.67 -9.31
C PHE A 74 14.90 -26.04 -8.93
N LYS A 75 15.39 -27.11 -9.59
CA LYS A 75 15.10 -28.52 -9.26
C LYS A 75 16.40 -29.26 -9.03
N ARG A 76 16.74 -29.53 -7.75
CA ARG A 76 17.99 -30.17 -7.30
C ARG A 76 18.34 -31.46 -8.05
N ARG A 77 17.46 -32.47 -7.99
CA ARG A 77 17.72 -33.80 -8.58
C ARG A 77 17.83 -33.81 -10.10
N LYS A 78 17.19 -32.85 -10.79
CA LYS A 78 17.26 -32.70 -12.25
C LYS A 78 18.42 -31.79 -12.70
N ARG A 79 19.24 -31.30 -11.76
CA ARG A 79 20.27 -30.27 -12.01
C ARG A 79 19.77 -29.07 -12.84
N TYR A 80 18.48 -28.75 -12.71
CA TYR A 80 17.82 -27.73 -13.52
C TYR A 80 17.73 -26.41 -12.76
N LYS A 81 18.17 -25.31 -13.39
CA LYS A 81 18.07 -23.95 -12.86
C LYS A 81 17.62 -23.00 -13.97
N LYS A 82 16.61 -22.20 -13.71
CA LYS A 82 16.18 -21.11 -14.60
C LYS A 82 15.96 -19.84 -13.79
N ILE A 83 16.58 -18.76 -14.24
CA ILE A 83 16.48 -17.43 -13.63
C ILE A 83 15.62 -16.57 -14.55
N PHE A 84 14.66 -15.86 -13.97
CA PHE A 84 13.80 -14.92 -14.68
C PHE A 84 13.95 -13.54 -14.05
N GLY A 85 14.12 -12.51 -14.87
CA GLY A 85 14.05 -11.12 -14.44
C GLY A 85 12.75 -10.49 -14.91
N TYR A 86 12.12 -9.67 -14.08
CA TYR A 86 10.97 -8.87 -14.49
C TYR A 86 10.94 -7.54 -13.74
N LYS A 87 10.28 -6.53 -14.33
CA LYS A 87 10.10 -5.21 -13.72
C LYS A 87 8.69 -5.11 -13.14
N LYS A 88 8.57 -4.74 -11.88
CA LYS A 88 7.30 -4.53 -11.20
C LYS A 88 7.14 -3.08 -10.80
N LYS A 89 5.96 -2.52 -11.09
CA LYS A 89 5.63 -1.13 -10.79
C LYS A 89 4.85 -1.06 -9.48
N TYR A 90 5.27 -0.19 -8.59
CA TYR A 90 4.60 0.12 -7.33
C TYR A 90 4.26 1.60 -7.27
N ILE A 91 3.20 1.96 -6.56
CA ILE A 91 2.87 3.33 -6.20
C ILE A 91 2.92 3.49 -4.69
N ILE A 92 3.43 4.63 -4.26
CA ILE A 92 3.36 5.08 -2.87
C ILE A 92 2.16 6.02 -2.79
N ILE A 93 1.25 5.72 -1.86
CA ILE A 93 0.06 6.53 -1.60
C ILE A 93 0.15 7.15 -0.22
N ASN A 94 -0.21 8.43 -0.13
CA ASN A 94 -0.32 9.18 1.11
C ASN A 94 -1.75 9.58 1.36
N LEU A 95 -2.18 9.49 2.62
CA LEU A 95 -3.52 9.89 3.03
C LEU A 95 -3.62 11.41 3.08
N ILE A 96 -4.61 11.97 2.37
CA ILE A 96 -4.95 13.40 2.49
C ILE A 96 -6.03 13.57 3.54
N TYR A 97 -7.12 12.82 3.41
CA TYR A 97 -8.35 13.07 4.14
C TYR A 97 -9.13 11.79 4.39
N VAL A 98 -9.79 11.73 5.55
CA VAL A 98 -10.74 10.66 5.89
C VAL A 98 -12.02 11.32 6.36
N LYS A 99 -13.16 10.96 5.75
CA LYS A 99 -14.51 11.40 6.13
C LYS A 99 -15.39 10.24 6.51
#